data_AF-A0A841EVC0-F1
#
_entry.id   AF-A0A841EVC0-F1
#
_cell.length_a   1.000
_cell.length_b   1.000
_cell.length_c   1.000
_cell.angle_alpha   90.00
_cell.angle_beta   90.00
_cell.angle_gamma   90.00
#
_symmetry.space_group_name_H-M   'P 1'
#
loop_
_entity.id
_entity.type
_entity.pdbx_description
1 polymer ?
#
loop_
_entity_poly.entity_id
_entity_poly.type
_entity_poly.pdbx_seq_one_letter_code
_entity_poly.pdbx_strand_id
1 'polypeptide(L)'
;MTEEELQNIINKFDETELKKQAIWGIFQYGGGSDESFIKANKEGLELFALELLKASLESNKIIENNKNKIIHLDYYENWIYENADTYLQYIELVKEKQTLKPKVEYKTTISDKLLTSLLKIILVILIVALFIGLRTMFSWIF
;
A
#
# COMPACT_ATOMS: atom_id res chain seq x y z
N MET A 1 9.52 6.49 -25.86
CA MET A 1 10.76 7.04 -25.29
C MET A 1 11.86 6.07 -25.60
N THR A 2 12.96 6.53 -26.18
CA THR A 2 14.16 5.73 -26.41
C THR A 2 14.99 5.60 -25.14
N GLU A 3 15.94 4.66 -25.09
CA GLU A 3 16.86 4.54 -23.95
C GLU A 3 17.71 5.81 -23.79
N GLU A 4 18.15 6.44 -24.89
CA GLU A 4 18.90 7.69 -24.87
C GLU A 4 18.08 8.86 -24.33
N GLU A 5 16.82 9.00 -24.74
CA GLU A 5 15.91 10.02 -24.21
C GLU A 5 15.69 9.85 -22.71
N LEU A 6 15.50 8.60 -22.26
CA LEU A 6 15.32 8.28 -20.84
C LEU A 6 16.58 8.59 -20.03
N GLN A 7 17.75 8.18 -20.52
CA GLN A 7 19.04 8.50 -19.89
C GLN A 7 19.25 10.02 -19.79
N ASN A 8 18.88 10.78 -20.82
CA ASN A 8 18.95 12.24 -20.79
C ASN A 8 18.01 12.87 -19.76
N ILE A 9 16.87 12.25 -19.46
CA ILE A 9 15.98 12.69 -18.38
C ILE A 9 16.62 12.36 -17.03
N ILE A 10 17.10 11.13 -16.83
CA ILE A 10 17.77 10.68 -15.60
C ILE A 10 18.95 11.60 -15.25
N ASN A 11 19.76 11.97 -16.24
CA ASN A 11 20.94 12.83 -16.06
C ASN A 11 20.62 14.27 -15.61
N LYS A 12 19.35 14.69 -15.64
CA LYS A 12 18.94 16.03 -15.16
C LYS A 12 18.73 16.08 -13.65
N PHE A 13 18.62 14.93 -13.00
CA PHE A 13 18.44 14.87 -11.56
C PHE A 13 19.79 14.95 -10.86
N ASP A 14 19.90 15.83 -9.86
CA ASP A 14 21.02 15.81 -8.91
C ASP A 14 20.70 14.83 -7.79
N GLU A 15 20.94 13.54 -8.04
CA GLU A 15 20.66 12.46 -7.10
C GLU A 15 21.34 12.68 -5.74
N THR A 16 22.57 13.21 -5.75
CA THR A 16 23.32 13.41 -4.51
C THR A 16 22.67 14.47 -3.65
N GLU A 17 22.16 15.55 -4.25
CA GLU A 17 21.44 16.57 -3.52
C GLU A 17 20.06 16.08 -3.05
N LEU A 18 19.35 15.34 -3.91
CA LEU A 18 18.07 14.75 -3.55
C LEU A 18 18.19 13.84 -2.32
N LYS A 19 19.19 12.96 -2.28
CA LYS A 19 19.41 12.03 -1.15
C LYS A 19 19.64 12.73 0.20
N LYS A 20 20.16 13.95 0.22
CA LYS A 20 20.39 14.70 1.48
C LYS A 20 19.12 15.25 2.10
N GLN A 21 18.13 15.56 1.27
CA GLN A 21 16.92 16.28 1.67
C GLN A 21 15.66 15.43 1.56
N ALA A 22 15.73 14.31 0.84
CA ALA A 22 14.60 13.46 0.55
C ALA A 22 14.01 12.85 1.82
N ILE A 23 12.68 12.95 1.90
CA ILE A 23 11.84 12.24 2.84
C ILE A 23 10.81 11.50 2.00
N TRP A 24 10.77 10.18 2.11
CA TRP A 24 9.77 9.36 1.44
C TRP A 24 9.43 8.12 2.25
N GLY A 25 8.16 7.74 2.32
CA GLY A 25 7.74 6.49 2.95
C GLY A 25 6.30 6.13 2.62
N ILE A 26 5.99 4.84 2.73
CA ILE A 26 4.63 4.30 2.64
C ILE A 26 4.11 4.03 4.05
N PHE A 27 2.90 4.49 4.29
CA PHE A 27 2.20 4.40 5.56
C PHE A 27 0.86 3.75 5.35
N GLN A 28 0.31 3.16 6.41
CA GLN A 28 -1.02 2.57 6.40
C GLN A 28 -1.84 3.13 7.56
N TYR A 29 -3.09 3.52 7.29
CA TYR A 29 -4.07 3.81 8.34
C TYR A 29 -5.07 2.67 8.44
N GLY A 30 -4.76 1.62 9.21
CA GLY A 30 -5.63 0.45 9.34
C GLY A 30 -5.06 -0.80 8.66
N GLY A 31 -5.91 -1.56 7.97
CA GLY A 31 -5.56 -2.90 7.45
C GLY A 31 -5.99 -3.16 6.01
N GLY A 32 -6.76 -2.26 5.39
CA GLY A 32 -7.19 -2.34 4.01
C GLY A 32 -6.06 -2.00 3.02
N SER A 33 -6.14 -2.58 1.81
CA SER A 33 -5.20 -2.29 0.71
C SER A 33 -5.42 -0.91 0.05
N ASP A 34 -6.55 -0.28 0.36
CA ASP A 34 -6.92 1.10 -0.01
C ASP A 34 -6.61 2.10 1.11
N GLU A 35 -6.09 1.64 2.25
CA GLU A 35 -5.76 2.46 3.41
C GLU A 35 -4.25 2.77 3.49
N SER A 36 -3.55 2.73 2.36
CA SER A 36 -2.13 3.08 2.26
C SER A 36 -1.92 4.43 1.60
N PHE A 37 -0.91 5.18 2.06
CA PHE A 37 -0.55 6.48 1.50
C PHE A 37 0.95 6.70 1.50
N ILE A 38 1.42 7.56 0.60
CA ILE A 38 2.81 8.02 0.57
C ILE A 38 2.89 9.33 1.36
N LYS A 39 3.83 9.43 2.29
CA LYS A 39 4.24 10.70 2.91
C LYS A 39 5.64 11.02 2.41
N ALA A 40 5.75 12.13 1.68
CA ALA A 40 7.00 12.55 1.09
C ALA A 40 7.09 14.07 0.95
N ASN A 41 8.31 14.60 0.89
CA ASN A 41 8.55 15.95 0.38
C ASN A 41 8.82 15.92 -1.14
N LYS A 42 9.03 17.10 -1.72
CA LYS A 42 9.32 17.24 -3.15
C LYS A 42 10.53 16.39 -3.57
N GLU A 43 11.61 16.50 -2.81
CA GLU A 43 12.89 15.85 -3.10
C GLU A 43 12.76 14.32 -3.00
N GLY A 44 11.99 13.81 -2.03
CA GLY A 44 11.71 12.38 -1.91
C GLY A 44 10.83 11.84 -3.04
N LEU A 45 9.86 12.62 -3.54
CA LEU A 45 9.09 12.24 -4.72
C LEU A 45 9.97 12.20 -5.97
N GLU A 46 10.84 13.19 -6.15
CA GLU A 46 11.77 13.26 -7.28
C GLU A 46 12.80 12.12 -7.23
N LEU A 47 13.35 11.82 -6.06
CA LEU A 47 14.29 10.70 -5.88
C LEU A 47 13.62 9.35 -6.14
N PHE A 48 12.42 9.12 -5.60
CA PHE A 48 11.70 7.86 -5.84
C PHE A 48 11.34 7.71 -7.32
N ALA A 49 10.95 8.79 -8.00
CA ALA A 49 10.73 8.77 -9.44
C ALA A 49 12.01 8.46 -10.23
N LEU A 50 13.15 9.03 -9.84
CA LEU A 50 14.46 8.76 -10.43
C LEU A 50 14.82 7.27 -10.35
N GLU A 51 14.62 6.64 -9.19
CA GLU A 51 14.87 5.21 -9.00
C GLU A 51 13.98 4.34 -9.91
N LEU A 52 12.70 4.70 -10.07
CA LEU A 52 11.80 4.03 -11.02
C LEU A 52 12.24 4.20 -12.48
N LEU A 53 12.77 5.37 -12.85
CA LEU A 53 13.28 5.63 -14.20
C LEU A 53 14.54 4.81 -14.49
N LYS A 54 15.48 4.74 -13.53
CA LYS A 54 16.67 3.87 -13.63
C LYS A 54 16.27 2.41 -13.77
N ALA A 55 15.34 1.94 -12.94
CA ALA A 55 14.81 0.59 -13.02
C ALA A 55 14.15 0.30 -14.38
N SER A 56 13.40 1.26 -14.92
CA SER A 56 12.82 1.16 -16.26
C SER A 56 13.88 1.04 -17.35
N LEU A 57 14.99 1.78 -17.25
CA LEU A 57 16.08 1.72 -18.21
C LEU A 57 16.77 0.35 -18.23
N GLU A 58 16.92 -0.29 -17.06
CA GLU A 58 17.54 -1.61 -16.94
C GLU A 58 16.58 -2.77 -17.27
N SER A 59 15.27 -2.52 -17.23
CA SER A 59 14.24 -3.55 -17.32
C SER A 59 14.35 -4.46 -18.57
N ASN A 60 14.62 -3.88 -19.75
CA ASN A 60 14.74 -4.63 -21.01
C ASN A 60 15.86 -5.68 -20.92
N LYS A 61 17.03 -5.27 -20.40
CA LYS A 61 18.22 -6.14 -20.28
C LYS A 61 17.98 -7.28 -19.30
N ILE A 62 17.25 -7.03 -18.21
CA ILE A 62 16.98 -8.04 -17.17
C ILE A 62 15.92 -9.04 -17.64
N ILE A 63 14.85 -8.57 -18.28
CA ILE A 63 13.78 -9.42 -18.81
C ILE A 63 14.31 -10.39 -19.89
N GLU A 64 15.23 -9.93 -20.74
CA GLU A 64 15.84 -10.75 -21.80
C GLU A 64 16.78 -11.83 -21.26
N ASN A 65 17.52 -11.53 -20.19
CA ASN A 65 18.52 -12.44 -19.61
C ASN A 65 17.93 -13.53 -18.70
N ASN A 66 16.62 -13.49 -18.40
CA ASN A 66 15.85 -14.49 -17.65
C ASN A 66 16.43 -14.90 -16.27
N LYS A 67 17.40 -14.12 -15.75
CA LYS A 67 17.85 -14.15 -14.36
C LYS A 67 16.91 -13.28 -13.55
N ASN A 68 16.67 -13.69 -12.29
CA ASN A 68 15.79 -13.05 -11.29
C ASN A 68 15.28 -11.68 -11.73
N LYS A 69 14.01 -11.61 -12.12
CA LYS A 69 13.33 -10.44 -12.70
C LYS A 69 13.09 -9.33 -11.66
N ILE A 70 14.04 -9.12 -10.76
CA ILE A 70 13.95 -8.19 -9.66
C ILE A 70 15.02 -7.11 -9.85
N ILE A 71 14.65 -5.87 -9.58
CA ILE A 71 15.58 -4.75 -9.44
C ILE A 71 15.51 -4.33 -7.99
N HIS A 72 16.64 -4.44 -7.27
CA HIS A 72 16.69 -4.00 -5.88
C HIS A 72 16.67 -2.47 -5.84
N LEU A 73 15.81 -1.92 -4.99
CA LEU A 73 15.84 -0.51 -4.66
C LEU A 73 16.82 -0.32 -3.51
N ASP A 74 17.64 0.73 -3.57
CA ASP A 74 18.62 0.99 -2.54
C ASP A 74 17.96 1.61 -1.29
N TYR A 75 17.40 0.73 -0.45
CA TYR A 75 16.57 1.10 0.70
C TYR A 75 17.37 1.40 1.97
N TYR A 76 18.68 1.16 1.96
CA TYR A 76 19.55 1.35 3.12
C TYR A 76 20.03 2.78 3.29
N GLU A 77 19.65 3.68 2.39
CA GLU A 77 20.02 5.08 2.46
C GLU A 77 19.01 5.92 3.25
N ASN A 78 19.51 6.99 3.88
CA ASN A 78 18.81 7.83 4.86
C ASN A 78 17.59 8.62 4.33
N TRP A 79 17.17 8.39 3.09
CA TRP A 79 16.05 9.11 2.46
C TRP A 79 14.69 8.43 2.69
N ILE A 80 14.68 7.18 3.16
CA ILE A 80 13.45 6.53 3.61
C ILE A 80 13.10 7.00 5.02
N TYR A 81 11.86 7.41 5.22
CA TYR A 81 11.39 7.85 6.52
C TYR A 81 11.46 6.71 7.54
N GLU A 82 12.15 6.94 8.66
CA GLU A 82 12.42 5.94 9.71
C GLU A 82 11.17 5.24 10.25
N ASN A 83 10.03 5.94 10.25
CA ASN A 83 8.76 5.45 10.79
C ASN A 83 7.80 4.98 9.68
N ALA A 84 8.30 4.65 8.48
CA ALA A 84 7.48 4.08 7.43
C ALA A 84 6.96 2.70 7.83
N ASP A 85 5.68 2.42 7.53
CA ASP A 85 5.05 1.14 7.83
C ASP A 85 5.43 0.06 6.80
N THR A 86 5.83 0.48 5.59
CA THR A 86 6.17 -0.42 4.49
C THR A 86 7.43 0.03 3.77
N TYR A 87 8.34 -0.93 3.54
CA TYR A 87 9.59 -0.75 2.82
C TYR A 87 9.54 -1.46 1.47
N LEU A 88 9.74 -0.71 0.38
CA LEU A 88 9.86 -1.29 -0.97
C LEU A 88 11.30 -1.77 -1.19
N GLN A 89 11.52 -3.08 -1.10
CA GLN A 89 12.86 -3.66 -1.23
C GLN A 89 13.29 -3.89 -2.69
N TYR A 90 12.33 -4.19 -3.56
CA TYR A 90 12.60 -4.51 -4.96
C TYR A 90 11.39 -4.23 -5.86
N ILE A 91 11.67 -4.08 -7.14
CA ILE A 91 10.69 -4.04 -8.23
C ILE A 91 10.73 -5.40 -8.92
N GLU A 92 9.60 -6.09 -8.99
CA GLU A 92 9.45 -7.30 -9.81
C GLU A 92 8.97 -6.93 -11.22
N LEU A 93 9.74 -7.32 -12.23
CA LEU A 93 9.47 -7.04 -13.63
C LEU A 93 8.53 -8.09 -14.24
N VAL A 94 7.44 -7.62 -14.83
CA VAL A 94 6.45 -8.45 -15.51
C VAL A 94 6.65 -8.34 -17.03
N LYS A 95 6.88 -9.48 -17.71
CA LYS A 95 7.11 -9.53 -19.17
C LYS A 95 5.82 -9.32 -19.98
N GLU A 96 4.68 -9.70 -19.41
CA GLU A 96 3.39 -9.63 -20.08
C GLU A 96 2.78 -8.24 -19.93
N LYS A 97 2.33 -7.66 -21.05
CA LYS A 97 1.39 -6.54 -21.01
C LYS A 97 0.06 -7.09 -20.50
N GLN A 98 -0.13 -7.12 -19.19
CA GLN A 98 -1.39 -7.53 -18.61
C GLN A 98 -2.46 -6.52 -19.04
N THR A 99 -3.50 -7.00 -19.72
CA THR A 99 -4.76 -6.25 -19.81
C THR A 99 -5.30 -6.17 -18.39
N LEU A 100 -5.30 -4.95 -17.82
CA LEU A 100 -5.84 -4.70 -16.49
C LEU A 100 -7.28 -5.26 -16.46
N LYS A 101 -7.49 -6.37 -15.75
CA LYS A 101 -8.85 -6.83 -15.47
C LYS A 101 -9.47 -5.77 -14.58
N PRO A 102 -10.68 -5.28 -14.90
CA PRO A 102 -11.36 -4.32 -14.03
C PRO A 102 -11.41 -4.89 -12.62
N LYS A 103 -11.07 -4.07 -11.63
CA LYS A 103 -11.18 -4.42 -10.20
C LYS A 103 -12.59 -4.98 -10.02
N VAL A 104 -12.69 -6.26 -9.69
CA VAL A 104 -13.99 -6.89 -9.47
C VAL A 104 -14.54 -6.23 -8.20
N GLU A 105 -15.50 -5.31 -8.36
CA GLU A 105 -16.22 -4.75 -7.23
C GLU A 105 -16.73 -5.90 -6.37
N TYR A 106 -16.51 -5.81 -5.07
CA TYR A 106 -16.98 -6.80 -4.12
C TYR A 106 -18.50 -6.90 -4.23
N LYS A 107 -18.98 -7.93 -4.92
CA LYS A 107 -20.40 -8.27 -4.92
C LYS A 107 -20.69 -8.88 -3.57
N THR A 108 -21.48 -8.17 -2.75
CA THR A 108 -22.00 -8.70 -1.49
C THR A 108 -22.55 -10.11 -1.74
N THR A 109 -21.92 -11.10 -1.15
CA THR A 109 -22.32 -12.50 -1.25
C THR A 109 -23.50 -12.72 -0.30
N ILE A 110 -24.34 -13.72 -0.58
CA ILE A 110 -25.51 -14.05 0.26
C ILE A 110 -25.09 -14.32 1.72
N SER A 111 -23.86 -14.80 1.94
CA SER A 111 -23.22 -14.95 3.24
C SER A 111 -23.10 -13.65 4.03
N ASP A 112 -22.80 -12.53 3.36
CA ASP A 112 -22.55 -11.24 4.04
C ASP A 112 -23.87 -10.66 4.55
N LYS A 113 -24.96 -10.88 3.80
CA LYS A 113 -26.32 -10.52 4.23
C LYS A 113 -26.78 -11.36 5.43
N LEU A 114 -26.42 -12.65 5.46
CA LEU A 114 -26.73 -13.53 6.60
C LEU A 114 -25.94 -13.14 7.86
N LEU A 115 -24.64 -12.88 7.74
CA LEU A 115 -23.81 -12.41 8.85
C LEU A 115 -24.30 -11.08 9.40
N THR A 116 -24.63 -10.13 8.52
CA THR A 116 -25.19 -8.83 8.93
C THR A 116 -26.53 -8.98 9.66
N SER A 117 -27.38 -9.91 9.22
CA SER A 117 -28.65 -10.20 9.88
C SER A 117 -28.46 -10.85 11.26
N LEU A 118 -27.57 -11.84 11.36
CA LEU A 118 -27.19 -12.49 12.61
C LEU A 118 -26.66 -11.49 13.64
N LEU A 119 -25.79 -10.57 13.23
CA LEU A 119 -25.22 -9.56 14.11
C LEU A 119 -26.30 -8.65 14.71
N LYS A 120 -27.30 -8.25 13.89
CA LYS A 120 -28.43 -7.43 14.34
C LYS A 120 -29.30 -8.17 15.36
N ILE A 121 -29.54 -9.47 15.16
CA ILE A 121 -30.31 -10.29 16.10
C ILE A 121 -29.57 -10.39 17.44
N ILE A 122 -28.26 -10.63 17.42
CA ILE A 122 -27.43 -10.69 18.63
C ILE A 122 -27.49 -9.35 19.39
N LEU A 123 -27.43 -8.22 18.68
CA LEU A 123 -27.53 -6.90 19.29
C LEU A 123 -28.86 -6.70 20.04
N VAL A 124 -29.98 -7.13 19.44
CA VAL A 124 -31.31 -7.06 20.07
C VAL A 124 -31.37 -7.94 21.33
N ILE A 125 -30.83 -9.16 21.27
CA ILE A 125 -30.78 -10.06 22.43
C ILE A 125 -29.98 -9.44 23.57
N LEU A 126 -28.84 -8.82 23.28
CA LEU A 126 -28.02 -8.14 24.28
C LEU A 126 -28.77 -6.99 24.96
N ILE A 127 -29.50 -6.17 24.18
CA ILE A 127 -30.31 -5.07 24.73
C ILE A 127 -31.40 -5.62 25.66
N VAL A 128 -32.12 -6.65 25.24
CA VAL A 128 -33.17 -7.28 26.06
C VAL A 128 -32.59 -7.89 27.34
N ALA A 129 -31.47 -8.60 27.25
CA ALA A 129 -30.78 -9.18 28.41
C ALA A 129 -30.36 -8.09 29.40
N LEU A 130 -29.90 -6.93 28.91
CA LEU A 130 -29.51 -5.79 29.74
C LEU A 130 -30.72 -5.21 30.49
N PHE A 131 -31.87 -5.04 29.83
CA PHE A 131 -33.10 -4.61 30.49
C PHE A 131 -33.62 -5.60 31.54
N ILE A 132 -33.57 -6.90 31.24
CA ILE A 132 -33.96 -7.95 32.20
C ILE A 132 -33.02 -7.91 33.41
N GLY A 133 -31.71 -7.85 33.19
CA GLY A 133 -30.71 -7.75 34.26
C GLY A 133 -30.95 -6.54 35.16
N LEU A 134 -31.18 -5.36 34.57
CA LEU A 134 -31.53 -4.15 35.32
C LEU A 134 -32.82 -4.34 36.14
N ARG A 135 -33.90 -4.85 35.52
CA ARG A 135 -35.16 -5.11 36.22
C ARG A 135 -34.98 -6.06 37.40
N THR A 136 -34.21 -7.13 37.22
CA THR A 136 -33.92 -8.10 38.28
C THR A 136 -33.14 -7.45 39.43
N MET A 137 -32.13 -6.62 39.12
CA MET A 137 -31.39 -5.88 40.14
C MET A 137 -32.30 -4.90 40.91
N PHE A 138 -33.15 -4.16 40.21
CA PHE A 138 -34.11 -3.25 40.87
C PHE A 138 -35.08 -3.99 41.79
N SER A 139 -35.60 -5.15 41.36
CA SER A 139 -36.49 -5.99 42.18
C SER A 139 -35.82 -6.61 43.41
N TRP A 140 -34.49 -6.69 43.44
CA TRP A 140 -33.74 -7.17 44.61
C TRP A 140 -33.41 -6.05 45.59
N ILE A 141 -33.31 -4.82 45.09
CA ILE A 141 -32.90 -3.64 45.87
C ILE A 141 -34.12 -2.88 46.43
N PHE A 142 -35.25 -2.86 45.72
CA PHE A 142 -36.50 -2.21 46.10
C PHE A 142 -37.62 -3.24 46.24
#